data_AF-A0A0L7K458-F1
#
_entry.id   AF-A0A0L7K458-F1
#
_cell.length_a   1.000
_cell.length_b   1.000
_cell.length_c   1.000
_cell.angle_alpha   90.00
_cell.angle_beta   90.00
_cell.angle_gamma   90.00
#
_symmetry.space_group_name_H-M   'P 1'
#
loop_
_entity.id
_entity.type
_entity.pdbx_description
1 polymer ?
#
loop_
_entity_poly.entity_id
_entity_poly.type
_entity_poly.pdbx_seq_one_letter_code
_entity_poly.pdbx_strand_id
1 'polypeptide(L)'
;MVEKDPQISALDVGELDIFVDSMEPSQIELIGNQSWVDWHIRLQKLNQQAVLEASSIQEELTKETLISSGKLPVLVYEAICIQVWRLKIYPQILKLEPAPVNTFGIYMVLYHEAAAVGLLETVLFHDDGAHCVSEVAGDLIDYAELECETAVEELDRQKRDLQFDISMRCISVVRYLAEQMEQAGIGALISTSLYKTHDVPSLMAHLLQLAPWRRNNEKGDLEVFN
;
A
#
# COMPACT_ATOMS: atom_id res chain seq x y z
N MET A 1 -40.22 -17.42 -10.39
CA MET A 1 -39.14 -18.12 -9.69
C MET A 1 -37.89 -17.32 -9.97
N VAL A 2 -37.40 -16.58 -8.99
CA VAL A 2 -36.11 -15.90 -9.11
C VAL A 2 -35.09 -17.02 -9.23
N GLU A 3 -34.47 -17.15 -10.41
CA GLU A 3 -33.29 -18.00 -10.57
C GLU A 3 -32.30 -17.54 -9.51
N LYS A 4 -32.03 -18.39 -8.50
CA LYS A 4 -30.91 -18.16 -7.60
C LYS A 4 -29.69 -18.12 -8.51
N ASP A 5 -29.03 -16.97 -8.57
CA ASP A 5 -27.71 -16.88 -9.19
C ASP A 5 -26.86 -18.05 -8.69
N PRO A 6 -26.09 -18.72 -9.57
CA PRO A 6 -25.22 -19.80 -9.16
C PRO A 6 -24.34 -19.27 -8.03
N GLN A 7 -24.44 -19.92 -6.87
CA GLN A 7 -23.72 -19.56 -5.66
C GLN A 7 -22.23 -19.56 -6.01
N ILE A 8 -21.64 -18.36 -6.13
CA ILE A 8 -20.24 -18.21 -6.50
C ILE A 8 -19.45 -18.77 -5.32
N SER A 9 -18.79 -19.91 -5.54
CA SER A 9 -17.96 -20.59 -4.55
C SER A 9 -16.54 -20.68 -5.10
N ALA A 10 -15.57 -20.28 -4.28
CA ALA A 10 -14.14 -20.44 -4.61
C ALA A 10 -13.61 -21.83 -4.21
N LEU A 11 -14.35 -22.55 -3.35
CA LEU A 11 -14.00 -23.90 -2.88
C LEU A 11 -15.00 -24.95 -3.35
N ASP A 12 -14.49 -26.14 -3.63
CA ASP A 12 -15.30 -27.35 -3.81
C ASP A 12 -15.70 -27.94 -2.44
N VAL A 13 -16.72 -28.81 -2.44
CA VAL A 13 -17.23 -29.44 -1.22
C VAL A 13 -16.13 -30.25 -0.51
N GLY A 14 -15.86 -29.90 0.75
CA GLY A 14 -14.85 -30.55 1.59
C GLY A 14 -13.43 -30.02 1.41
N GLU A 15 -13.17 -29.12 0.44
CA GLU A 15 -11.84 -28.49 0.32
C GLU A 15 -11.52 -27.63 1.55
N LEU A 16 -12.52 -26.96 2.13
CA LEU A 16 -12.34 -26.07 3.29
C LEU A 16 -11.66 -26.79 4.46
N ASP A 17 -12.24 -27.89 4.93
CA ASP A 17 -11.71 -28.65 6.06
C ASP A 17 -10.29 -29.15 5.78
N ILE A 18 -10.06 -29.72 4.59
CA ILE A 18 -8.75 -30.24 4.18
C ILE A 18 -7.71 -29.11 4.17
N PHE A 19 -8.09 -27.93 3.67
CA PHE A 19 -7.16 -26.82 3.53
C PHE A 19 -6.80 -26.24 4.90
N VAL A 20 -7.80 -26.03 5.76
CA VAL A 20 -7.61 -25.52 7.13
C VAL A 20 -6.79 -26.49 7.97
N ASP A 21 -7.07 -27.80 7.90
CA ASP A 21 -6.31 -28.81 8.63
C ASP A 21 -4.83 -28.83 8.22
N SER A 22 -4.57 -28.67 6.91
CA SER A 22 -3.22 -28.67 6.33
C SER A 22 -2.37 -27.43 6.65
N MET A 23 -2.92 -26.43 7.34
CA MET A 23 -2.22 -25.18 7.65
C MET A 23 -1.08 -25.41 8.64
N GLU A 24 0.13 -25.08 8.21
CA GLU A 24 1.34 -25.11 9.02
C GLU A 24 2.17 -23.84 8.76
N PRO A 25 2.91 -23.31 9.77
CA PRO A 25 3.80 -22.17 9.59
C PRO A 25 4.87 -22.41 8.52
N SER A 26 4.97 -21.50 7.55
CA SER A 26 5.97 -21.54 6.48
C SER A 26 7.38 -21.22 6.98
N GLN A 27 8.36 -22.01 6.54
CA GLN A 27 9.77 -21.67 6.75
C GLN A 27 10.25 -20.73 5.64
N ILE A 28 10.97 -19.67 6.01
CA ILE A 28 11.38 -18.62 5.06
C ILE A 28 12.26 -19.17 3.93
N GLU A 29 13.03 -20.23 4.20
CA GLU A 29 13.90 -20.93 3.24
C GLU A 29 13.11 -21.75 2.21
N LEU A 30 11.87 -22.10 2.54
CA LEU A 30 10.99 -22.91 1.69
C LEU A 30 10.09 -22.05 0.80
N ILE A 31 10.07 -20.73 0.99
CA ILE A 31 9.28 -19.80 0.18
C ILE A 31 9.64 -19.96 -1.30
N GLY A 32 8.62 -20.20 -2.13
CA GLY A 32 8.75 -20.41 -3.57
C GLY A 32 9.01 -21.86 -4.01
N ASN A 33 9.19 -22.81 -3.08
CA ASN A 33 9.21 -24.23 -3.43
C ASN A 33 7.80 -24.76 -3.75
N GLN A 34 7.70 -25.98 -4.27
CA GLN A 34 6.40 -26.55 -4.66
C GLN A 34 5.41 -26.63 -3.50
N SER A 35 5.85 -27.05 -2.31
CA SER A 35 4.99 -27.17 -1.13
C SER A 35 4.40 -25.82 -0.72
N TRP A 36 5.22 -24.77 -0.74
CA TRP A 36 4.80 -23.41 -0.44
C TRP A 36 3.87 -22.86 -1.52
N VAL A 37 4.13 -23.14 -2.81
CA VAL A 37 3.25 -22.74 -3.92
C VAL A 37 1.88 -23.40 -3.80
N ASP A 38 1.84 -24.69 -3.47
CA ASP A 38 0.58 -25.40 -3.26
C ASP A 38 -0.20 -24.80 -2.07
N TRP A 39 0.50 -24.43 -1.01
CA TRP A 39 -0.10 -23.74 0.14
C TRP A 39 -0.62 -22.35 -0.24
N HIS A 40 0.16 -21.55 -0.96
CA HIS A 40 -0.25 -20.24 -1.47
C HIS A 40 -1.56 -20.30 -2.25
N ILE A 41 -1.72 -21.29 -3.14
CA ILE A 41 -2.94 -21.49 -3.92
C ILE A 41 -4.13 -21.79 -3.00
N ARG A 42 -3.95 -22.66 -1.99
CA ARG A 42 -5.01 -22.97 -1.00
C ARG A 42 -5.39 -21.74 -0.20
N LEU A 43 -4.42 -20.98 0.30
CA LEU A 43 -4.64 -19.74 1.05
C LEU A 43 -5.41 -18.70 0.22
N GLN A 44 -5.05 -18.54 -1.06
CA GLN A 44 -5.77 -17.64 -1.96
C GLN A 44 -7.24 -18.04 -2.13
N LYS A 45 -7.51 -19.34 -2.30
CA LYS A 45 -8.89 -19.86 -2.39
C LYS A 45 -9.66 -19.64 -1.08
N LEU A 46 -9.04 -19.88 0.08
CA LEU A 46 -9.65 -19.61 1.40
C LEU A 46 -10.02 -18.13 1.56
N ASN A 47 -9.11 -17.23 1.21
CA ASN A 47 -9.37 -15.79 1.25
C ASN A 47 -10.54 -15.39 0.34
N GLN A 48 -10.54 -15.88 -0.92
CA GLN A 48 -11.65 -15.62 -1.84
C GLN A 48 -12.98 -16.15 -1.32
N GLN A 49 -12.99 -17.35 -0.75
CA GLN A 49 -14.19 -17.94 -0.18
C GLN A 49 -14.71 -17.12 1.01
N ALA A 50 -13.84 -16.72 1.94
CA ALA A 50 -14.22 -15.90 3.09
C ALA A 50 -14.82 -14.56 2.66
N VAL A 51 -14.25 -13.90 1.64
CA VAL A 51 -14.80 -12.64 1.09
C VAL A 51 -16.16 -12.87 0.42
N LEU A 52 -16.36 -13.97 -0.30
CA LEU A 52 -17.65 -14.32 -0.89
C LEU A 52 -18.73 -14.59 0.18
N GLU A 53 -18.35 -15.29 1.25
CA GLU A 53 -19.20 -15.58 2.40
C GLU A 53 -19.57 -14.31 3.19
N ALA A 54 -18.64 -13.37 3.35
CA ALA A 54 -18.92 -12.11 4.04
C ALA A 54 -19.74 -11.12 3.19
N SER A 55 -19.59 -11.16 1.86
CA SER A 55 -20.32 -10.27 0.93
C SER A 55 -21.71 -10.78 0.58
N SER A 56 -21.91 -12.09 0.64
CA SER A 56 -23.24 -12.72 0.53
C SER A 56 -23.81 -12.83 1.94
N ILE A 57 -25.09 -12.55 2.19
CA ILE A 57 -25.69 -12.75 3.54
C ILE A 57 -25.87 -14.26 3.79
N GLN A 58 -24.76 -14.99 3.84
CA GLN A 58 -24.66 -16.44 3.99
C GLN A 58 -23.92 -16.76 5.29
N GLU A 59 -23.86 -18.05 5.61
CA GLU A 59 -23.12 -18.56 6.75
C GLU A 59 -21.61 -18.47 6.46
N GLU A 60 -20.85 -17.90 7.39
CA GLU A 60 -19.41 -17.68 7.28
C GLU A 60 -18.63 -18.92 7.71
N LEU A 61 -18.82 -20.02 6.98
CA LEU A 61 -18.24 -21.33 7.29
C LEU A 61 -16.71 -21.30 7.34
N THR A 62 -16.06 -20.51 6.48
CA THR A 62 -14.60 -20.38 6.44
C THR A 62 -14.07 -19.81 7.74
N LYS A 63 -14.73 -18.75 8.25
CA LYS A 63 -14.41 -18.14 9.54
C LYS A 63 -14.60 -19.14 10.68
N GLU A 64 -15.75 -19.81 10.75
CA GLU A 64 -16.05 -20.77 11.81
C GLU A 64 -15.06 -21.93 11.86
N THR A 65 -14.66 -22.43 10.69
CA THR A 65 -13.70 -23.54 10.57
C THR A 65 -12.30 -23.11 11.01
N LEU A 66 -11.85 -21.91 10.63
CA LEU A 66 -10.54 -21.37 11.04
C LEU A 66 -10.45 -21.14 12.55
N ILE A 67 -11.52 -20.59 13.15
CA ILE A 67 -11.62 -20.34 14.59
C ILE A 67 -11.63 -21.67 15.36
N SER A 68 -12.51 -22.59 14.99
CA SER A 68 -12.63 -23.89 15.67
C SER A 68 -11.38 -24.75 15.57
N SER A 69 -10.63 -24.64 14.47
CA SER A 69 -9.35 -25.34 14.25
C SER A 69 -8.15 -24.63 14.88
N GLY A 70 -8.33 -23.43 15.44
CA GLY A 70 -7.26 -22.65 16.09
C GLY A 70 -6.13 -22.24 15.13
N LYS A 71 -6.45 -21.99 13.85
CA LYS A 71 -5.44 -21.74 12.81
C LYS A 71 -5.12 -20.26 12.56
N LEU A 72 -5.82 -19.33 13.21
CA LEU A 72 -5.54 -17.89 13.05
C LEU A 72 -4.11 -17.48 13.43
N PRO A 73 -3.48 -18.02 14.49
CA PRO A 73 -2.07 -17.72 14.76
C PRO A 73 -1.12 -18.14 13.64
N VAL A 74 -1.46 -19.18 12.88
CA VAL A 74 -0.68 -19.59 11.69
C VAL A 74 -0.78 -18.53 10.60
N LEU A 75 -1.96 -17.94 10.36
CA LEU A 75 -2.11 -16.86 9.39
C LEU A 75 -1.34 -15.60 9.78
N VAL A 76 -1.33 -15.24 11.07
CA VAL A 76 -0.51 -14.13 11.58
C VAL A 76 0.96 -14.39 11.28
N TYR A 77 1.43 -15.61 11.57
CA TYR A 77 2.78 -16.01 11.24
C TYR A 77 3.07 -15.94 9.73
N GLU A 78 2.14 -16.37 8.86
CA GLU A 78 2.33 -16.29 7.39
C GLU A 78 2.52 -14.85 6.92
N ALA A 79 1.69 -13.91 7.40
CA ALA A 79 1.80 -12.49 7.06
C ALA A 79 3.17 -11.93 7.47
N ILE A 80 3.59 -12.19 8.71
CA ILE A 80 4.90 -11.75 9.24
C ILE A 80 6.06 -12.41 8.47
N CYS A 81 5.96 -13.69 8.15
CA CYS A 81 7.00 -14.43 7.42
C CYS A 81 7.26 -13.79 6.05
N ILE A 82 6.20 -13.43 5.32
CA ILE A 82 6.34 -12.74 4.04
C ILE A 82 6.81 -11.29 4.20
N GLN A 83 6.38 -10.56 5.24
CA GLN A 83 6.93 -9.22 5.54
C GLN A 83 8.43 -9.26 5.77
N VAL A 84 8.92 -10.22 6.56
CA VAL A 84 10.36 -10.41 6.79
C VAL A 84 11.06 -10.75 5.47
N TRP A 85 10.49 -11.63 4.65
CA TRP A 85 11.01 -11.93 3.32
C TRP A 85 11.08 -10.67 2.43
N ARG A 86 10.03 -9.84 2.44
CA ARG A 86 9.93 -8.58 1.69
C ARG A 86 10.94 -7.53 2.18
N LEU A 87 11.19 -7.45 3.48
CA LEU A 87 12.14 -6.48 4.04
C LEU A 87 13.61 -6.92 3.90
N LYS A 88 13.89 -8.23 3.90
CA LYS A 88 15.27 -8.75 3.95
C LYS A 88 15.74 -9.39 2.66
N ILE A 89 14.89 -10.14 1.96
CA ILE A 89 15.25 -10.95 0.80
C ILE A 89 14.96 -10.22 -0.50
N TYR A 90 13.78 -9.61 -0.64
CA TYR A 90 13.40 -8.88 -1.85
C TYR A 90 14.43 -7.82 -2.30
N PRO A 91 15.00 -6.97 -1.41
CA PRO A 91 16.02 -5.99 -1.81
C PRO A 91 17.32 -6.62 -2.30
N GLN A 92 17.62 -7.87 -1.91
CA GLN A 92 18.79 -8.61 -2.40
C GLN A 92 18.51 -9.22 -3.77
N ILE A 93 17.28 -9.68 -4.02
CA ILE A 93 16.85 -10.16 -5.34
C ILE A 93 16.99 -9.04 -6.38
N LEU A 94 16.65 -7.81 -6.03
CA LEU A 94 16.80 -6.64 -6.92
C LEU A 94 18.26 -6.31 -7.27
N LYS A 95 19.23 -6.82 -6.50
CA LYS A 95 20.67 -6.62 -6.74
C LYS A 95 21.32 -7.75 -7.52
N LEU A 96 20.57 -8.78 -7.93
CA LEU A 96 21.11 -9.91 -8.66
C LEU A 96 21.54 -9.51 -10.06
N GLU A 97 22.70 -10.05 -10.48
CA GLU A 97 23.20 -9.97 -11.85
C GLU A 97 23.44 -11.39 -12.42
N PRO A 98 22.80 -11.77 -13.55
CA PRO A 98 21.82 -10.98 -14.30
C PRO A 98 20.52 -10.77 -13.52
N ALA A 99 19.82 -9.68 -13.82
CA ALA A 99 18.53 -9.40 -13.22
C ALA A 99 17.52 -10.53 -13.51
N PRO A 100 16.53 -10.78 -12.62
CA PRO A 100 15.51 -11.79 -12.84
C PRO A 100 14.76 -11.56 -14.16
N VAL A 101 14.67 -12.61 -14.99
CA VAL A 101 13.96 -12.56 -16.28
C VAL A 101 12.43 -12.57 -16.09
N ASN A 102 11.96 -13.16 -14.99
CA ASN A 102 10.54 -13.30 -14.67
C ASN A 102 10.24 -12.73 -13.29
N THR A 103 9.22 -11.88 -13.20
CA THR A 103 8.76 -11.26 -11.95
C THR A 103 7.61 -12.02 -11.28
N PHE A 104 6.99 -12.97 -11.97
CA PHE A 104 5.79 -13.68 -11.51
C PHE A 104 6.01 -14.42 -10.18
N GLY A 105 7.15 -15.09 -10.02
CA GLY A 105 7.45 -15.79 -8.77
C GLY A 105 7.57 -14.83 -7.58
N ILE A 106 8.15 -13.65 -7.80
CA ILE A 106 8.27 -12.61 -6.77
C ILE A 106 6.89 -12.02 -6.45
N TYR A 107 6.11 -11.71 -7.48
CA TYR A 107 4.73 -11.23 -7.31
C TYR A 107 3.88 -12.23 -6.52
N MET A 108 4.01 -13.54 -6.79
CA MET A 108 3.30 -14.59 -6.05
C MET A 108 3.63 -14.57 -4.56
N VAL A 109 4.91 -14.40 -4.19
CA VAL A 109 5.33 -14.27 -2.79
C VAL A 109 4.68 -13.05 -2.15
N LEU A 110 4.73 -11.88 -2.79
CA LEU A 110 4.10 -10.66 -2.27
C LEU A 110 2.56 -10.79 -2.16
N TYR A 111 1.94 -11.48 -3.12
CA TYR A 111 0.49 -11.70 -3.11
C TYR A 111 0.05 -12.67 -2.00
N HIS A 112 0.93 -13.57 -1.55
CA HIS A 112 0.66 -14.44 -0.40
C HIS A 112 0.40 -13.63 0.88
N GLU A 113 1.18 -12.58 1.11
CA GLU A 113 0.97 -11.66 2.23
C GLU A 113 -0.41 -11.00 2.17
N ALA A 114 -0.77 -10.48 0.99
CA ALA A 114 -2.09 -9.86 0.77
C ALA A 114 -3.24 -10.85 1.01
N ALA A 115 -3.08 -12.12 0.63
CA ALA A 115 -4.07 -13.16 0.88
C ALA A 115 -4.20 -13.52 2.37
N ALA A 116 -3.07 -13.62 3.09
CA ALA A 116 -3.05 -13.88 4.53
C ALA A 116 -3.73 -12.74 5.30
N VAL A 117 -3.36 -11.49 5.00
CA VAL A 117 -3.91 -10.30 5.66
C VAL A 117 -5.39 -10.12 5.32
N GLY A 118 -5.81 -10.31 4.06
CA GLY A 118 -7.22 -10.21 3.68
C GLY A 118 -8.10 -11.25 4.38
N LEU A 119 -7.58 -12.46 4.58
CA LEU A 119 -8.29 -13.51 5.32
C LEU A 119 -8.35 -13.17 6.82
N LEU A 120 -7.25 -12.67 7.41
CA LEU A 120 -7.23 -12.17 8.79
C LEU A 120 -8.21 -11.02 8.98
N GLU A 121 -8.24 -10.03 8.09
CA GLU A 121 -9.18 -8.90 8.13
C GLU A 121 -10.63 -9.39 8.17
N THR A 122 -10.96 -10.32 7.27
CA THR A 122 -12.31 -10.88 7.16
C THR A 122 -12.71 -11.61 8.45
N VAL A 123 -11.81 -12.42 9.02
CA VAL A 123 -12.12 -13.22 10.22
C VAL A 123 -12.11 -12.38 11.51
N LEU A 124 -11.16 -11.43 11.63
CA LEU A 124 -10.99 -10.58 12.82
C LEU A 124 -12.03 -9.46 12.92
N PHE A 125 -12.86 -9.27 11.89
CA PHE A 125 -14.05 -8.42 11.98
C PHE A 125 -15.02 -8.91 13.07
N HIS A 126 -14.96 -10.18 13.46
CA HIS A 126 -15.82 -10.79 14.47
C HIS A 126 -15.07 -10.96 15.80
N ASP A 127 -15.78 -10.70 16.91
CA ASP A 127 -15.22 -10.77 18.28
C ASP A 127 -14.56 -12.12 18.59
N ASP A 128 -15.15 -13.22 18.12
CA ASP A 128 -14.62 -14.58 18.31
C ASP A 128 -13.23 -14.76 17.67
N GLY A 129 -12.99 -14.11 16.52
CA GLY A 129 -11.70 -14.13 15.84
C GLY A 129 -10.61 -13.42 16.66
N ALA A 130 -10.95 -12.28 17.26
CA ALA A 130 -10.02 -11.51 18.10
C ALA A 130 -9.56 -12.30 19.33
N HIS A 131 -10.46 -13.10 19.93
CA HIS A 131 -10.10 -13.98 21.03
C HIS A 131 -9.07 -15.06 20.63
N CYS A 132 -9.21 -15.63 19.44
CA CYS A 132 -8.31 -16.67 18.93
C CYS A 132 -6.89 -16.19 18.63
N VAL A 133 -6.68 -14.90 18.34
CA VAL A 133 -5.35 -14.32 18.09
C VAL A 133 -4.72 -13.65 19.31
N SER A 134 -5.36 -13.70 20.48
CA SER A 134 -4.93 -12.97 21.68
C SER A 134 -3.45 -13.20 22.07
N GLU A 135 -2.94 -14.42 21.94
CA GLU A 135 -1.54 -14.76 22.25
C GLU A 135 -0.52 -14.19 21.26
N VAL A 136 -0.94 -13.91 20.01
CA VAL A 136 -0.09 -13.36 18.93
C VAL A 136 -0.51 -11.93 18.53
N ALA A 137 -1.41 -11.31 19.30
CA ALA A 137 -1.97 -10.00 18.98
C ALA A 137 -0.90 -8.91 18.99
N GLY A 138 0.10 -9.02 19.88
CA GLY A 138 1.25 -8.11 19.90
C GLY A 138 2.02 -8.14 18.58
N ASP A 139 2.36 -9.35 18.10
CA ASP A 139 3.07 -9.52 16.84
C ASP A 139 2.28 -8.99 15.63
N LEU A 140 0.95 -9.16 15.65
CA LEU A 140 0.06 -8.64 14.60
C LEU A 140 -0.02 -7.11 14.62
N ILE A 141 0.01 -6.49 15.81
CA ILE A 141 0.05 -5.03 15.96
C ILE A 141 1.39 -4.49 15.46
N ASP A 142 2.50 -5.10 15.86
CA ASP A 142 3.84 -4.72 15.41
C ASP A 142 3.96 -4.86 13.88
N TYR A 143 3.40 -5.95 13.31
CA TYR A 143 3.27 -6.13 11.87
C TYR A 143 2.54 -4.95 11.21
N ALA A 144 1.37 -4.58 11.72
CA ALA A 144 0.54 -3.51 11.16
C ALA A 144 1.18 -2.12 11.30
N GLU A 145 1.89 -1.87 12.40
CA GLU A 145 2.62 -0.62 12.61
C GLU A 145 3.74 -0.44 11.57
N LEU A 146 4.44 -1.52 11.21
CA LEU A 146 5.50 -1.48 10.19
C LEU A 146 4.98 -1.26 8.76
N GLU A 147 3.72 -1.57 8.48
CA GLU A 147 3.08 -1.25 7.20
C GLU A 147 2.61 0.21 7.11
N CYS A 148 2.46 0.89 8.25
CA CYS A 148 2.02 2.29 8.29
C CYS A 148 3.16 3.24 7.93
N GLU A 149 2.79 4.37 7.31
CA GLU A 149 3.72 5.49 7.13
C GLU A 149 4.24 5.97 8.50
N THR A 150 5.56 6.07 8.62
CA THR A 150 6.18 6.56 9.84
C THR A 150 5.94 8.06 10.00
N ALA A 151 5.96 8.56 11.24
CA ALA A 151 5.88 9.99 11.50
C ALA A 151 6.97 10.79 10.76
N VAL A 152 8.15 10.19 10.52
CA VAL A 152 9.23 10.82 9.76
C VAL A 152 8.87 10.94 8.28
N GLU A 153 8.35 9.90 7.67
CA GLU A 153 7.89 9.90 6.27
C GLU A 153 6.73 10.89 6.07
N GLU A 154 5.77 10.89 6.99
CA GLU A 154 4.65 11.85 7.03
C GLU A 154 5.18 13.28 7.11
N LEU A 155 6.08 13.59 8.04
CA LEU A 155 6.67 14.92 8.20
C LEU A 155 7.42 15.35 6.94
N ASP A 156 8.14 14.43 6.30
CA ASP A 156 8.84 14.70 5.05
C ASP A 156 7.85 14.96 3.89
N ARG A 157 6.72 14.25 3.83
CA ARG A 157 5.65 14.55 2.86
C ARG A 157 5.02 15.90 3.12
N GLN A 158 4.59 16.19 4.35
CA GLN A 158 4.02 17.48 4.74
C GLN A 158 4.95 18.64 4.43
N LYS A 159 6.25 18.48 4.69
CA LYS A 159 7.28 19.46 4.35
C LYS A 159 7.33 19.70 2.84
N ARG A 160 7.35 18.65 2.02
CA ARG A 160 7.36 18.78 0.55
C ARG A 160 6.12 19.50 0.04
N ASP A 161 4.94 19.15 0.56
CA ASP A 161 3.67 19.78 0.18
C ASP A 161 3.63 21.26 0.55
N LEU A 162 4.02 21.61 1.79
CA LEU A 162 4.09 23.02 2.21
C LEU A 162 5.14 23.81 1.42
N GLN A 163 6.30 23.22 1.14
CA GLN A 163 7.34 23.86 0.33
C GLN A 163 6.85 24.14 -1.09
N PHE A 164 6.08 23.22 -1.67
CA PHE A 164 5.44 23.43 -2.96
C PHE A 164 4.46 24.60 -2.92
N ASP A 165 3.55 24.62 -1.96
CA ASP A 165 2.56 25.68 -1.80
C ASP A 165 3.20 27.06 -1.57
N ILE A 166 4.22 27.13 -0.72
CA ILE A 166 4.98 28.35 -0.45
C ILE A 166 5.67 28.82 -1.74
N SER A 167 6.30 27.92 -2.49
CA SER A 167 6.98 28.25 -3.74
C SER A 167 6.01 28.83 -4.78
N MET A 168 4.81 28.23 -4.90
CA MET A 168 3.77 28.73 -5.78
C MET A 168 3.26 30.11 -5.35
N ARG A 169 3.08 30.35 -4.06
CA ARG A 169 2.72 31.69 -3.54
C ARG A 169 3.83 32.72 -3.73
N CYS A 170 5.10 32.33 -3.62
CA CYS A 170 6.22 33.22 -3.89
C CYS A 170 6.23 33.73 -5.34
N ILE A 171 5.87 32.90 -6.32
CA ILE A 171 5.70 33.33 -7.72
C ILE A 171 4.60 34.39 -7.82
N SER A 172 3.46 34.19 -7.16
CA SER A 172 2.38 35.17 -7.10
C SER A 172 2.82 36.48 -6.44
N VAL A 173 3.59 36.42 -5.34
CA VAL A 173 4.16 37.61 -4.69
C VAL A 173 5.09 38.36 -5.63
N VAL A 174 6.00 37.66 -6.32
CA VAL A 174 6.90 38.26 -7.32
C VAL A 174 6.13 38.92 -8.45
N ARG A 175 5.07 38.26 -8.95
CA ARG A 175 4.16 38.83 -9.95
C ARG A 175 3.51 40.12 -9.43
N TYR A 176 2.94 40.11 -8.22
CA TYR A 176 2.30 41.30 -7.66
C TYR A 176 3.29 42.45 -7.46
N LEU A 177 4.52 42.16 -7.03
CA LEU A 177 5.58 43.18 -6.96
C LEU A 177 5.90 43.77 -8.34
N ALA A 178 5.96 42.93 -9.38
CA ALA A 178 6.16 43.38 -10.76
C ALA A 178 5.00 44.27 -11.25
N GLU A 179 3.75 43.95 -10.89
CA GLU A 179 2.57 44.75 -11.23
C GLU A 179 2.59 46.16 -10.58
N GLN A 180 3.26 46.32 -9.42
CA GLN A 180 3.38 47.62 -8.73
C GLN A 180 4.58 48.48 -9.18
N MET A 181 5.33 48.05 -10.20
CA MET A 181 6.56 48.74 -10.62
C MET A 181 6.35 50.17 -11.13
N GLU A 182 5.15 50.50 -11.61
CA GLU A 182 4.82 51.84 -12.11
C GLU A 182 4.42 52.82 -11.00
N GLN A 183 4.26 52.35 -9.76
CA GLN A 183 3.92 53.22 -8.62
C GLN A 183 5.11 54.07 -8.17
N ALA A 184 4.84 55.36 -7.95
CA ALA A 184 5.84 56.32 -7.49
C ALA A 184 6.39 55.95 -6.10
N GLY A 185 7.73 55.97 -5.96
CA GLY A 185 8.43 55.78 -4.67
C GLY A 185 9.15 54.44 -4.50
N ILE A 186 8.59 53.33 -5.01
CA ILE A 186 9.15 51.97 -4.81
C ILE A 186 9.55 51.26 -6.12
N GLY A 187 9.09 51.74 -7.29
CA GLY A 187 9.30 51.08 -8.59
C GLY A 187 10.76 50.88 -9.00
N ALA A 188 11.64 51.85 -8.70
CA ALA A 188 13.08 51.76 -9.04
C ALA A 188 13.83 50.69 -8.23
N LEU A 189 13.42 50.47 -6.98
CA LEU A 189 14.00 49.43 -6.11
C LEU A 189 13.57 48.05 -6.58
N ILE A 190 12.27 47.87 -6.85
CA ILE A 190 11.69 46.62 -7.33
C ILE A 190 12.33 46.24 -8.68
N SER A 191 12.43 47.17 -9.63
CA SER A 191 13.04 46.89 -10.95
C SER A 191 14.51 46.51 -10.87
N THR A 192 15.29 47.17 -10.02
CA THR A 192 16.71 46.83 -9.81
C THR A 192 16.86 45.44 -9.18
N SER A 193 16.01 45.10 -8.22
CA SER A 193 16.03 43.79 -7.58
C SER A 193 15.63 42.67 -8.55
N LEU A 194 14.53 42.85 -9.29
CA LEU A 194 13.99 41.84 -10.21
C LEU A 194 14.90 41.61 -11.42
N TYR A 195 15.38 42.66 -12.08
CA TYR A 195 16.12 42.53 -13.34
C TYR A 195 17.63 42.37 -13.15
N LYS A 196 18.24 43.13 -12.23
CA LYS A 196 19.71 43.17 -12.13
C LYS A 196 20.26 42.24 -11.07
N THR A 197 19.55 42.08 -9.95
CA THR A 197 20.08 41.33 -8.81
C THR A 197 19.73 39.85 -8.91
N HIS A 198 18.49 39.53 -9.31
CA HIS A 198 17.99 38.15 -9.27
C HIS A 198 17.61 37.56 -10.64
N ASP A 199 17.71 38.32 -11.73
CA ASP A 199 17.31 37.91 -13.10
C ASP A 199 15.99 37.12 -13.16
N VAL A 200 14.98 37.68 -12.51
CA VAL A 200 13.67 37.05 -12.35
C VAL A 200 13.00 36.70 -13.69
N PRO A 201 13.11 37.49 -14.79
CA PRO A 201 12.53 37.09 -16.07
C PRO A 201 13.08 35.77 -16.61
N SER A 202 14.40 35.55 -16.53
CA SER A 202 15.02 34.28 -16.94
C SER A 202 14.54 33.12 -16.08
N LEU A 203 14.46 33.31 -14.75
CA LEU A 203 13.93 32.32 -13.83
C LEU A 203 12.45 31.99 -14.10
N MET A 204 11.61 32.99 -14.35
CA MET A 204 10.21 32.79 -14.69
C MET A 204 10.04 32.08 -16.03
N ALA A 205 10.84 32.42 -17.05
CA ALA A 205 10.81 31.73 -18.33
C ALA A 205 11.16 30.23 -18.18
N HIS A 206 12.13 29.91 -17.33
CA HIS A 206 12.47 28.53 -17.01
C HIS A 206 11.36 27.81 -16.24
N LEU A 207 10.78 28.46 -15.22
CA LEU A 207 9.63 27.91 -14.50
C LEU A 207 8.43 27.68 -15.41
N LEU A 208 8.21 28.53 -16.42
CA LEU A 208 7.13 28.32 -17.38
C LEU A 208 7.29 27.03 -18.20
N GLN A 209 8.53 26.67 -18.51
CA GLN A 209 8.85 25.42 -19.22
C GLN A 209 8.70 24.20 -18.32
N LEU A 210 9.11 24.33 -17.05
CA LEU A 210 8.97 23.26 -16.05
C LEU A 210 7.51 23.05 -15.62
N ALA A 211 6.67 24.08 -15.74
CA ALA A 211 5.26 24.08 -15.36
C ALA A 211 5.00 23.49 -13.96
N PRO A 212 5.66 23.99 -12.90
CA PRO A 212 5.61 23.40 -11.56
C PRO A 212 4.19 23.39 -10.96
N TRP A 213 3.30 24.26 -11.42
CA TRP A 213 1.88 24.25 -11.03
C TRP A 213 1.12 23.00 -11.51
N ARG A 214 1.77 22.09 -12.25
CA ARG A 214 1.25 20.78 -12.65
C ARG A 214 2.00 19.70 -11.88
N ARG A 215 1.27 18.93 -11.07
CA ARG A 215 1.79 17.78 -10.33
C ARG A 215 0.98 16.55 -10.72
N ASN A 216 1.64 15.41 -10.93
CA ASN A 216 0.91 14.14 -10.96
C ASN A 216 0.84 13.60 -9.53
N ASN A 217 -0.36 13.24 -9.07
CA ASN A 217 -0.50 12.56 -7.79
C ASN A 217 -0.01 11.11 -7.88
N GLU A 218 0.04 10.42 -6.74
CA GLU A 218 0.47 9.01 -6.67
C GLU A 218 -0.42 8.06 -7.50
N LYS A 219 -1.64 8.49 -7.87
CA LYS A 219 -2.60 7.75 -8.71
C LYS A 219 -2.43 8.03 -10.21
N GLY A 220 -1.53 8.96 -10.58
CA GLY A 220 -1.28 9.37 -11.96
C GLY A 220 -2.21 10.45 -12.50
N ASP A 221 -3.10 11.00 -11.67
CA ASP A 221 -3.97 12.10 -12.07
C ASP A 221 -3.21 13.44 -12.03
N LEU A 222 -3.48 14.30 -13.01
CA LEU A 222 -2.91 15.63 -13.08
C LEU A 222 -3.63 16.58 -12.11
N GLU A 223 -2.92 16.99 -11.06
CA GLU A 223 -3.30 18.07 -10.16
C GLU A 223 -2.72 19.39 -10.68
N VAL A 224 -3.57 20.41 -10.76
CA VAL A 224 -3.17 21.76 -11.14
C VAL A 224 -3.39 22.68 -9.95
N PHE A 225 -2.36 23.43 -9.57
CA PHE A 225 -2.47 24.47 -8.56
C PHE A 225 -3.43 25.56 -9.06
N ASN A 226 -4.58 25.71 -8.39
CA ASN A 226 -5.63 26.71 -8.71
C ASN A 226 -5.47 28.00 -7.90
#